data_AF-A0A1J3JZ50-F1
#
_entry.id   AF-A0A1J3JZ50-F1
#
_cell.length_a   1.000
_cell.length_b   1.000
_cell.length_c   1.000
_cell.angle_alpha   90.00
_cell.angle_beta   90.00
_cell.angle_gamma   90.00
#
_symmetry.space_group_name_H-M   'P 1'
#
loop_
_entity.id
_entity.type
_entity.pdbx_description
1 polymer ?
#
loop_
_entity_poly.entity_id
_entity_poly.type
_entity_poly.pdbx_seq_one_letter_code
_entity_poly.pdbx_strand_id
1 'polypeptide(L)'
;LVALAMERKAKMNSCDRKVDFSEFQDWLEKHGDYEAIVDGANIGLYQQNFADGGFSLPQLEAVVKELYHKSGNNKWPLILLHKKRVRTLLENPTHRNLVEEWINNGVLYATPPGSNDDWYWLYATAKLKCLLVTNDET
;
A
#
# COMPACT_ATOMS: atom_id res chain seq x y z
N LEU A 1 20.61 -21.94 23.99
CA LEU A 1 19.18 -21.59 24.24
C LEU A 1 18.74 -20.35 23.46
N VAL A 2 19.45 -19.21 23.53
CA VAL A 2 19.08 -17.98 22.81
C VAL A 2 19.10 -18.13 21.28
N ALA A 3 20.12 -18.78 20.70
CA ALA A 3 20.22 -18.97 19.24
C ALA A 3 19.03 -19.76 18.65
N LEU A 4 18.66 -20.89 19.28
CA LEU A 4 17.51 -21.70 18.86
C LEU A 4 16.17 -20.94 18.96
N ALA A 5 16.02 -20.08 19.97
CA ALA A 5 14.82 -19.23 20.10
C ALA A 5 14.77 -18.16 19.00
N MET A 6 15.91 -17.56 18.64
CA MET A 6 16.02 -16.63 17.52
C MET A 6 15.73 -17.31 16.18
N GLU A 7 16.27 -18.50 15.93
CA GLU A 7 15.98 -19.29 14.73
C GLU A 7 14.50 -19.66 14.61
N ARG A 8 13.87 -20.10 15.71
CA ARG A 8 12.44 -20.39 15.74
C ARG A 8 11.60 -19.15 15.45
N LYS A 9 11.97 -17.99 16.03
CA LYS A 9 11.28 -16.72 15.78
C LYS A 9 11.46 -16.27 14.32
N ALA A 10 12.67 -16.39 13.76
CA ALA A 10 12.94 -16.07 12.35
C ALA A 10 12.14 -16.97 11.41
N LYS A 11 12.06 -18.27 11.70
CA LYS A 11 11.26 -19.23 10.93
C LYS A 11 9.76 -18.92 11.04
N MET A 12 9.25 -18.61 12.24
CA MET A 12 7.86 -18.19 12.43
C MET A 12 7.54 -16.94 11.61
N ASN A 13 8.34 -15.88 11.74
CA ASN A 13 8.18 -14.64 10.96
C ASN A 13 8.27 -14.88 9.44
N SER A 14 9.03 -15.89 9.00
CA SER A 14 9.08 -16.26 7.58
C SER A 14 7.81 -16.97 7.11
N CYS A 15 7.19 -17.78 7.96
CA CYS A 15 5.90 -18.41 7.69
C CYS A 15 4.79 -17.34 7.67
N ASP A 16 4.77 -16.44 8.65
CA ASP A 16 3.78 -15.37 8.75
C ASP A 16 3.79 -14.48 7.50
N ARG A 17 4.98 -14.05 7.05
CA ARG A 17 5.12 -13.27 5.81
C ARG A 17 4.64 -14.00 4.55
N LYS A 18 4.75 -15.34 4.51
CA LYS A 18 4.20 -16.13 3.39
C LYS A 18 2.68 -16.19 3.43
N VAL A 19 2.10 -16.32 4.62
CA VAL A 19 0.64 -16.29 4.81
C VAL A 19 0.10 -14.92 4.43
N ASP A 20 0.69 -13.85 4.98
CA ASP A 20 0.37 -12.46 4.67
C ASP A 20 0.37 -12.17 3.15
N PHE A 21 1.42 -12.61 2.45
CA PHE A 21 1.51 -12.40 1.01
C PHE A 21 0.47 -13.22 0.25
N SER A 22 0.24 -14.49 0.64
CA SER A 22 -0.81 -15.32 0.04
C SER A 22 -2.21 -14.72 0.22
N GLU A 23 -2.49 -14.15 1.40
CA GLU A 23 -3.76 -13.47 1.66
C GLU A 23 -3.94 -12.25 0.74
N PHE A 24 -2.86 -11.50 0.48
CA PHE A 24 -2.89 -10.42 -0.50
C PHE A 24 -3.15 -10.92 -1.93
N GLN A 25 -2.52 -12.03 -2.33
CA GLN A 25 -2.75 -12.62 -3.66
C GLN A 25 -4.23 -13.00 -3.83
N ASP A 26 -4.81 -13.69 -2.84
CA ASP A 26 -6.22 -14.08 -2.84
C ASP A 26 -7.16 -12.86 -2.79
N TRP A 27 -6.79 -11.83 -2.04
CA TRP A 27 -7.54 -10.58 -1.96
C TRP A 27 -7.58 -9.88 -3.32
N LEU A 28 -6.43 -9.76 -3.99
CA LEU A 28 -6.28 -9.10 -5.28
C LEU A 28 -7.12 -9.80 -6.36
N GLU A 29 -7.14 -11.14 -6.37
CA GLU A 29 -7.96 -11.91 -7.31
C GLU A 29 -9.47 -11.68 -7.13
N LYS A 30 -9.92 -11.29 -5.93
CA LYS A 30 -11.33 -11.02 -5.63
C LYS A 30 -11.75 -9.56 -5.84
N HIS A 31 -10.81 -8.61 -5.76
CA HIS A 31 -11.11 -7.18 -5.67
C HIS A 31 -10.90 -6.38 -6.97
N GLY A 32 -10.53 -7.04 -8.07
CA GLY A 32 -10.88 -6.57 -9.42
C GLY A 32 -9.75 -6.01 -10.28
N ASP A 33 -10.16 -5.52 -11.45
CA ASP A 33 -9.30 -5.09 -12.55
C ASP A 33 -8.87 -3.62 -12.40
N TYR A 34 -7.86 -3.39 -11.56
CA TYR A 34 -7.22 -2.08 -11.42
C TYR A 34 -6.37 -1.74 -12.65
N GLU A 35 -6.50 -0.51 -13.16
CA GLU A 35 -5.71 0.00 -14.29
C GLU A 35 -4.41 0.69 -13.86
N ALA A 36 -4.28 0.98 -12.57
CA ALA A 36 -3.06 1.53 -11.98
C ALA A 36 -2.87 1.08 -10.53
N ILE A 37 -1.62 0.85 -10.16
CA ILE A 37 -1.15 0.60 -8.79
C ILE A 37 -0.33 1.80 -8.34
N VAL A 38 -0.58 2.27 -7.12
CA VAL A 38 0.11 3.42 -6.52
C VAL A 38 0.93 2.93 -5.33
N ASP A 39 2.24 3.24 -5.37
CA ASP A 39 3.09 3.18 -4.21
C ASP A 39 2.75 4.35 -3.27
N GLY A 40 1.88 4.08 -2.30
CA GLY A 40 1.40 5.11 -1.39
C GLY A 40 2.50 5.71 -0.52
N ALA A 41 3.54 4.92 -0.19
CA ALA A 41 4.63 5.38 0.65
C ALA A 41 5.51 6.38 -0.11
N ASN A 42 5.92 6.04 -1.33
CA ASN A 42 6.71 6.91 -2.19
C ASN A 42 5.98 8.22 -2.47
N ILE A 43 4.72 8.17 -2.91
CA ILE A 43 3.94 9.37 -3.23
C ILE A 43 3.71 10.24 -1.99
N GLY A 44 3.37 9.65 -0.84
CA GLY A 44 3.13 10.42 0.37
C GLY A 44 4.38 11.01 1.02
N LEU A 45 5.58 10.51 0.68
CA LEU A 45 6.85 11.00 1.23
C LEU A 45 7.69 11.81 0.24
N TYR A 46 7.29 11.86 -1.03
CA TYR A 46 8.02 12.60 -2.05
C TYR A 46 8.14 14.10 -1.70
N GLN A 47 9.37 14.59 -1.70
CA GLN A 47 9.77 15.95 -1.29
C GLN A 47 9.40 16.34 0.16
N GLN A 48 9.24 15.37 1.07
CA GLN A 48 8.93 15.61 2.48
C GLN A 48 10.17 15.64 3.40
N ASN A 49 11.37 15.86 2.87
CA ASN A 49 12.65 15.77 3.62
C ASN A 49 13.02 17.05 4.41
N PHE A 50 12.04 17.77 4.99
CA PHE A 50 12.26 18.96 5.81
C PHE A 50 11.98 18.70 7.30
N ALA A 51 12.35 19.64 8.19
CA ALA A 51 12.35 19.43 9.65
C ALA A 51 11.01 18.99 10.24
N ASP A 52 9.89 19.51 9.72
CA ASP A 52 8.51 19.12 10.06
C ASP A 52 7.86 18.27 8.96
N GLY A 53 8.70 17.69 8.09
CA GLY A 53 8.28 16.89 6.95
C GLY A 53 7.63 15.59 7.39
N GLY A 54 6.49 15.28 6.78
CA GLY A 54 5.67 14.16 7.16
C GLY A 54 4.96 13.57 5.95
N PHE A 55 4.20 12.50 6.18
CA PHE A 55 3.42 11.91 5.10
C PHE A 55 2.30 12.85 4.66
N SER A 56 2.27 13.18 3.37
CA SER A 56 1.30 14.06 2.74
C SER A 56 0.15 13.24 2.12
N LEU A 57 -0.96 13.12 2.86
CA LEU A 57 -2.19 12.54 2.30
C LEU A 57 -2.78 13.38 1.14
N PRO A 58 -2.78 14.74 1.18
CA PRO A 58 -3.28 15.53 0.06
C PRO A 58 -2.53 15.28 -1.27
N GLN A 59 -1.23 15.00 -1.20
CA GLN A 59 -0.43 14.65 -2.37
C GLN A 59 -0.85 13.29 -2.94
N LEU A 60 -1.02 12.28 -2.08
CA LEU A 60 -1.53 10.98 -2.49
C LEU A 60 -2.94 11.09 -3.09
N GLU A 61 -3.83 11.85 -2.46
CA GLU A 61 -5.18 12.09 -2.94
C GLU A 61 -5.19 12.75 -4.34
N ALA A 62 -4.32 13.72 -4.59
CA ALA A 62 -4.20 14.39 -5.89
C ALA A 62 -3.82 13.39 -7.00
N VAL A 63 -2.85 12.50 -6.74
CA VAL A 63 -2.45 11.44 -7.68
C VAL A 63 -3.60 10.49 -7.95
N VAL A 64 -4.29 10.04 -6.90
CA VAL A 64 -5.41 9.10 -7.01
C VAL A 64 -6.56 9.71 -7.84
N LYS A 65 -6.92 10.97 -7.61
CA LYS A 65 -7.95 11.67 -8.38
C LYS A 65 -7.56 11.84 -9.84
N GLU A 66 -6.30 12.19 -10.11
CA GLU A 66 -5.83 12.34 -11.49
C GLU A 66 -5.88 11.00 -12.25
N LEU A 67 -5.47 9.89 -11.62
CA LEU A 67 -5.57 8.55 -12.20
C LEU A 67 -7.02 8.15 -12.48
N TYR A 68 -7.94 8.44 -11.54
CA TYR A 68 -9.36 8.21 -11.72
C TYR A 68 -9.91 8.94 -12.95
N HIS A 69 -9.60 10.23 -13.12
CA HIS A 69 -10.03 11.01 -14.28
C HIS A 69 -9.41 10.50 -15.60
N LYS A 70 -8.15 10.03 -15.57
CA LYS A 70 -7.46 9.51 -16.77
C LYS A 70 -7.90 8.13 -17.21
N SER A 71 -8.44 7.30 -16.32
CA SER A 71 -8.90 5.94 -16.64
C SER A 71 -9.99 5.93 -17.73
N GLY A 72 -10.74 7.03 -17.91
CA GLY A 72 -11.80 7.15 -18.93
C GLY A 72 -13.06 6.33 -18.62
N ASN A 73 -12.95 5.31 -17.76
CA ASN A 73 -14.05 4.46 -17.28
C ASN A 73 -14.29 4.62 -15.78
N ASN A 74 -13.81 5.70 -15.15
CA ASN A 74 -13.98 5.98 -13.73
C ASN A 74 -13.47 4.85 -12.83
N LYS A 75 -12.34 4.22 -13.18
CA LYS A 75 -11.70 3.23 -12.30
C LYS A 75 -10.73 3.88 -11.35
N TRP A 76 -10.87 3.54 -10.08
CA TRP A 76 -9.92 3.93 -9.05
C TRP A 76 -8.64 3.10 -9.17
N PRO A 77 -7.45 3.69 -8.91
CA PRO A 77 -6.23 2.91 -8.74
C PRO A 77 -6.25 2.13 -7.43
N LEU A 78 -5.42 1.10 -7.31
CA LEU A 78 -5.15 0.46 -6.01
C LEU A 78 -3.96 1.13 -5.32
N ILE A 79 -4.18 1.59 -4.09
CA ILE A 79 -3.17 2.19 -3.22
C ILE A 79 -2.62 1.12 -2.30
N LEU A 80 -1.30 0.96 -2.30
CA LEU A 80 -0.61 0.10 -1.34
C LEU A 80 0.11 0.94 -0.30
N LEU A 81 -0.20 0.71 0.97
CA LEU A 81 0.36 1.49 2.06
C LEU A 81 0.55 0.63 3.31
N HIS A 82 1.68 0.80 4.00
CA HIS A 82 1.95 0.03 5.21
C HIS A 82 0.93 0.27 6.33
N LYS A 83 0.48 -0.81 6.99
CA LYS A 83 -0.57 -0.78 8.04
C LYS A 83 -0.31 0.23 9.16
N LYS A 84 0.95 0.43 9.55
CA LYS A 84 1.34 1.47 10.51
C LYS A 84 0.93 2.87 10.05
N ARG A 85 1.14 3.19 8.77
CA ARG A 85 0.79 4.49 8.19
C ARG A 85 -0.72 4.65 8.11
N VAL A 86 -1.42 3.62 7.63
CA VAL A 86 -2.90 3.60 7.60
C VAL A 86 -3.47 3.88 8.99
N ARG A 87 -2.94 3.23 10.03
CA ARG A 87 -3.37 3.47 11.42
C ARG A 87 -3.18 4.92 11.85
N THR A 88 -2.01 5.50 11.61
CA THR A 88 -1.74 6.91 11.95
C THR A 88 -2.65 7.88 11.19
N LEU A 89 -3.02 7.57 9.94
CA LEU A 89 -3.97 8.38 9.19
C LEU A 89 -5.39 8.26 9.76
N LEU A 90 -5.82 7.07 10.18
CA LEU A 90 -7.13 6.85 10.82
C LEU A 90 -7.24 7.50 12.21
N GLU A 91 -6.12 7.63 12.92
CA GLU A 91 -6.04 8.35 14.21
C GLU A 91 -6.19 9.88 14.03
N ASN A 92 -5.97 10.42 12.82
CA ASN A 92 -6.17 11.84 12.51
C ASN A 92 -7.61 12.10 12.02
N PRO A 93 -8.45 12.86 12.76
CA PRO A 93 -9.84 13.12 12.38
C PRO A 93 -10.02 13.77 11.00
N THR A 94 -9.04 14.55 10.55
CA THR A 94 -9.07 15.22 9.24
C THR A 94 -8.94 14.23 8.08
N HIS A 95 -8.16 13.16 8.27
CA HIS A 95 -7.87 12.16 7.24
C HIS A 95 -8.79 10.96 7.29
N ARG A 96 -9.34 10.68 8.48
CA ARG A 96 -10.06 9.44 8.79
C ARG A 96 -11.14 9.08 7.80
N ASN A 97 -12.05 10.00 7.48
CA ASN A 97 -13.19 9.72 6.60
C ASN A 97 -12.74 9.27 5.20
N LEU A 98 -11.75 9.96 4.62
CA LEU A 98 -11.22 9.62 3.30
C LEU A 98 -10.54 8.24 3.28
N VAL A 99 -9.77 7.93 4.33
CA VAL A 99 -9.06 6.65 4.44
C VAL A 99 -10.04 5.50 4.66
N GLU A 100 -11.06 5.68 5.49
CA GLU A 100 -12.13 4.69 5.67
C GLU A 100 -12.90 4.46 4.36
N GLU A 101 -13.20 5.51 3.60
CA GLU A 101 -13.81 5.41 2.27
C GLU A 101 -12.95 4.57 1.31
N TRP A 102 -11.64 4.85 1.22
CA TRP A 102 -10.73 4.08 0.36
C TRP A 102 -10.63 2.61 0.75
N ILE A 103 -10.62 2.30 2.05
CA ILE A 103 -10.62 0.90 2.53
C ILE A 103 -11.94 0.23 2.15
N ASN A 104 -13.08 0.86 2.43
CA ASN A 104 -14.40 0.28 2.19
C ASN A 104 -14.69 0.06 0.71
N ASN A 105 -14.15 0.92 -0.16
CA ASN A 105 -14.30 0.83 -1.61
C ASN A 105 -13.24 -0.08 -2.27
N GLY A 106 -12.35 -0.71 -1.49
CA GLY A 106 -11.27 -1.55 -2.03
C GLY A 106 -10.16 -0.77 -2.75
N VAL A 107 -10.13 0.55 -2.63
CA VAL A 107 -9.14 1.44 -3.27
C VAL A 107 -7.80 1.42 -2.51
N LEU A 108 -7.80 1.04 -1.24
CA LEU A 108 -6.57 0.96 -0.42
C LEU A 108 -6.41 -0.42 0.21
N TYR A 109 -5.22 -1.00 0.04
CA TYR A 109 -4.80 -2.20 0.75
C TYR A 109 -3.67 -1.89 1.74
N ALA A 110 -3.86 -2.30 3.00
CA ALA A 110 -2.91 -2.08 4.08
C ALA A 110 -1.90 -3.23 4.19
N THR A 111 -0.65 -3.02 3.79
CA THR A 111 0.37 -4.08 3.83
C THR A 111 0.76 -4.41 5.28
N PRO A 112 0.95 -5.70 5.63
CA PRO A 112 1.16 -6.14 6.99
C PRO A 112 2.55 -5.75 7.53
N PRO A 113 2.66 -5.58 8.86
CA PRO A 113 3.91 -5.15 9.49
C PRO A 113 5.04 -6.17 9.29
N GLY A 114 6.23 -5.68 8.98
CA GLY A 114 7.43 -6.53 8.82
C GLY A 114 7.57 -7.20 7.46
N SER A 115 6.60 -7.00 6.57
CA SER A 115 6.73 -7.25 5.13
C SER A 115 7.31 -6.01 4.44
N ASN A 116 8.08 -6.23 3.36
CA ASN A 116 8.45 -5.14 2.46
C ASN A 116 7.27 -4.87 1.52
N ASP A 117 6.75 -3.65 1.53
CA ASP A 117 5.66 -3.18 0.68
C ASP A 117 6.01 -3.22 -0.81
N ASP A 118 7.29 -3.17 -1.16
CA ASP A 118 7.78 -3.29 -2.55
C ASP A 118 7.21 -4.49 -3.29
N TRP A 119 7.21 -5.65 -2.63
CA TRP A 119 6.72 -6.89 -3.24
C TRP A 119 5.24 -6.83 -3.59
N TYR A 120 4.44 -6.03 -2.86
CA TYR A 120 3.01 -5.97 -3.05
C TYR A 120 2.67 -5.17 -4.31
N TRP A 121 3.28 -3.99 -4.48
CA TRP A 121 2.99 -3.17 -5.66
C TRP A 121 3.65 -3.72 -6.92
N LEU A 122 4.84 -4.34 -6.81
CA LEU A 122 5.46 -5.09 -7.91
C LEU A 122 4.56 -6.26 -8.37
N TYR A 123 4.11 -7.08 -7.42
CA TYR A 123 3.28 -8.24 -7.72
C TYR A 123 1.95 -7.82 -8.36
N ALA A 124 1.25 -6.84 -7.76
CA ALA A 124 -0.04 -6.38 -8.28
C ALA A 124 0.09 -5.84 -9.71
N THR A 125 1.10 -5.01 -9.95
CA THR A 125 1.37 -4.45 -11.29
C THR A 125 1.66 -5.56 -12.29
N ALA A 126 2.53 -6.51 -11.95
CA ALA A 126 2.92 -7.59 -12.85
C ALA A 126 1.75 -8.55 -13.16
N LYS A 127 0.95 -8.90 -12.15
CA LYS A 127 -0.21 -9.80 -12.27
C LYS A 127 -1.31 -9.17 -13.12
N LEU A 128 -1.62 -7.89 -12.90
CA LEU A 128 -2.70 -7.17 -13.59
C LEU A 128 -2.26 -6.54 -14.92
N LYS A 129 -0.94 -6.46 -15.17
CA LYS A 129 -0.35 -5.84 -16.37
C LYS A 129 -0.82 -4.40 -16.58
N CYS A 130 -0.79 -3.62 -15.51
CA CYS A 130 -1.32 -2.27 -15.48
C CYS A 130 -0.22 -1.23 -15.14
N LEU A 131 -0.60 0.04 -15.00
CA LEU A 131 0.36 1.11 -14.71
C LEU A 131 0.86 1.01 -13.27
N LEU A 132 2.14 1.33 -13.06
CA LEU A 132 2.72 1.54 -11.73
C LEU A 132 3.06 3.02 -11.56
N VAL A 133 2.69 3.58 -10.42
CA VAL A 133 2.98 4.96 -10.04
C VAL A 133 3.86 4.96 -8.81
N THR A 134 5.16 5.16 -9.04
CA THR A 134 6.21 5.39 -8.04
C THR A 134 7.31 6.25 -8.66
N ASN A 135 8.04 7.01 -7.85
CA ASN A 135 9.26 7.70 -8.26
C ASN A 135 10.54 6.92 -7.91
N ASP A 136 10.42 5.72 -7.34
CA ASP A 136 11.59 4.91 -7.03
C ASP A 136 12.20 4.32 -8.30
N GLU A 137 13.51 4.54 -8.47
CA GLU A 137 14.33 3.94 -9.51
C GLU A 137 14.82 2.56 -9.01
N THR A 138 13.94 1.55 -9.00
CA THR A 138 14.32 0.16 -8.69
C THR A 138 15.02 -0.53 -9.85
#